data_AF-A0A9P4NEW1-F1
#
_entry.id   AF-A0A9P4NEW1-F1
#
_cell.length_a   1.000
_cell.length_b   1.000
_cell.length_c   1.000
_cell.angle_alpha   90.00
_cell.angle_beta   90.00
_cell.angle_gamma   90.00
#
_symmetry.space_group_name_H-M   'P 1'
#
loop_
_entity.id
_entity.type
_entity.pdbx_description
1 polymer ?
#
loop_
_entity_poly.entity_id
_entity_poly.type
_entity_poly.pdbx_seq_one_letter_code
_entity_poly.pdbx_strand_id
1 'polypeptide(L)' 'PAGGHFAPWASGPRVCPGRKFARVEFVATISTLFRGARIEAEGVGKETKEATRRRV' A
#
# COMPACT_ATOMS: atom_id res chain seq x y z
N PRO A 1 1.10 21.22 11.99
CA PRO A 1 1.32 19.89 12.60
C PRO A 1 2.71 19.82 13.23
N ALA A 2 2.81 19.39 14.49
CA ALA A 2 4.07 18.87 15.03
C ALA A 2 4.33 17.48 14.40
N GLY A 3 5.59 17.18 14.07
CA GLY A 3 5.99 16.18 13.07
C GLY A 3 5.65 14.72 13.39
N GLY A 4 5.28 13.95 12.35
CA GLY A 4 5.16 12.48 12.40
C GLY A 4 3.82 11.88 11.92
N HIS A 5 2.81 12.67 11.58
CA HIS A 5 1.46 12.14 11.35
C HIS A 5 1.14 11.89 9.87
N PHE A 6 0.80 10.64 9.55
CA PHE A 6 0.22 10.26 8.26
C PHE A 6 -1.13 10.95 8.05
N ALA A 7 -1.19 11.91 7.10
CA ALA A 7 -2.39 12.70 6.79
C ALA A 7 -2.79 12.60 5.30
N PRO A 8 -3.01 11.39 4.76
CA PRO A 8 -3.17 11.11 3.31
C PRO A 8 -4.37 11.80 2.64
N TRP A 9 -5.40 12.14 3.40
CA TRP A 9 -6.61 12.81 2.90
C TRP A 9 -6.83 14.20 3.51
N ALA A 10 -5.80 14.68 4.24
CA ALA A 10 -5.71 15.87 5.11
C ALA A 10 -6.91 16.11 6.05
N SER A 11 -6.72 16.88 7.11
CA SER A 11 -7.64 16.95 8.27
C SER A 11 -8.50 18.21 8.30
N GLY A 12 -9.43 18.27 9.26
CA GLY A 12 -10.25 19.45 9.51
C GLY A 12 -11.44 19.60 8.53
N PRO A 13 -12.06 20.79 8.50
CA PRO A 13 -13.29 21.04 7.73
C PRO A 13 -13.16 20.84 6.22
N ARG A 14 -11.93 20.85 5.68
CA ARG A 14 -11.63 20.63 4.26
C ARG A 14 -11.00 19.26 3.97
N VAL A 15 -11.28 18.26 4.82
CA VAL A 15 -10.90 16.86 4.57
C VAL A 15 -11.49 16.38 3.24
N CYS A 16 -10.74 15.53 2.53
CA CYS A 16 -11.23 14.94 1.29
C CYS A 16 -12.58 14.21 1.52
N PRO A 17 -13.67 14.59 0.82
CA PRO A 17 -14.97 13.94 0.98
C PRO A 17 -14.91 12.47 0.51
N GLY A 18 -14.01 12.16 -0.42
CA GLY A 18 -13.76 10.82 -0.92
C GLY A 18 -12.98 9.91 0.04
N ARG A 19 -12.61 10.34 1.26
CA ARG A 19 -11.77 9.55 2.18
C ARG A 19 -12.34 8.16 2.50
N LYS A 20 -13.66 8.05 2.69
CA LYS A 20 -14.32 6.75 2.97
C LYS A 20 -14.38 5.88 1.72
N PHE A 21 -14.69 6.49 0.57
CA PHE A 21 -14.69 5.81 -0.72
C PHE A 21 -13.31 5.24 -1.06
N ALA A 22 -12.27 6.08 -1.00
CA ALA A 22 -10.88 5.68 -1.28
C ALA A 22 -10.40 4.51 -0.40
N ARG A 23 -10.87 4.44 0.86
CA ARG A 23 -10.57 3.31 1.75
C ARG A 23 -11.13 1.99 1.21
N VAL A 24 -12.41 1.99 0.81
CA VAL A 24 -13.07 0.78 0.30
C VAL A 24 -12.45 0.39 -1.04
N GLU A 25 -12.23 1.35 -1.93
CA GLU A 25 -11.59 1.10 -3.23
C GLU A 25 -10.19 0.51 -3.08
N PHE A 26 -9.39 0.98 -2.13
CA PHE A 26 -8.05 0.45 -1.91
C PHE A 26 -8.08 -1.01 -1.48
N VAL A 27 -8.96 -1.37 -0.54
CA VAL A 27 -9.13 -2.75 -0.08
C VAL A 27 -9.69 -3.64 -1.19
N ALA A 28 -10.70 -3.15 -1.92
CA ALA A 28 -11.31 -3.88 -3.03
C ALA A 28 -10.30 -4.16 -4.14
N THR A 29 -9.48 -3.17 -4.51
CA THR A 29 -8.44 -3.30 -5.53
C THR A 29 -7.41 -4.35 -5.13
N ILE A 30 -6.85 -4.26 -3.93
CA ILE A 30 -5.85 -5.21 -3.43
C ILE A 30 -6.43 -6.63 -3.33
N SER A 31 -7.64 -6.76 -2.79
CA SER A 31 -8.31 -8.06 -2.64
C SER A 31 -8.60 -8.70 -4.00
N THR A 32 -9.03 -7.89 -4.98
CA THR A 32 -9.31 -8.36 -6.33
C THR A 32 -8.02 -8.83 -7.02
N LEU A 33 -6.94 -8.06 -6.91
CA LEU A 33 -5.64 -8.41 -7.47
C LEU A 33 -5.11 -9.73 -6.88
N PHE A 34 -5.16 -9.87 -5.55
CA PHE A 34 -4.63 -11.06 -4.86
C PHE A 34 -5.57 -12.26 -4.83
N ARG A 35 -6.82 -12.13 -5.29
CA ARG A 35 -7.73 -13.26 -5.40
C ARG A 35 -7.24 -14.30 -6.41
N GLY A 36 -6.62 -13.86 -7.50
CA GLY A 36 -6.16 -14.72 -8.60
C GLY A 36 -4.66 -14.75 -8.82
N ALA A 37 -3.89 -13.87 -8.18
CA ALA A 37 -2.46 -13.75 -8.37
C ALA A 37 -1.70 -13.87 -7.05
N ARG A 38 -0.52 -14.49 -7.12
CA ARG A 38 0.51 -14.39 -6.08
C ARG A 38 1.58 -13.42 -6.56
N ILE A 39 1.96 -12.48 -5.72
CA ILE A 39 3.07 -11.57 -6.00
C ILE A 39 4.31 -12.07 -5.26
N GLU A 40 5.42 -12.11 -5.97
CA GLU A 40 6.74 -12.36 -5.41
C GLU A 40 7.60 -11.10 -5.60
N ALA A 41 8.50 -10.84 -4.67
CA ALA A 41 9.46 -9.76 -4.83
C ALA A 41 10.51 -10.15 -5.88
N GLU A 42 10.74 -9.26 -6.84
CA GLU A 42 11.80 -9.44 -7.83
C GLU A 42 13.17 -9.11 -7.22
N GLY A 43 14.16 -9.95 -7.53
CA GLY A 43 15.52 -9.75 -7.06
C GLY A 43 16.15 -8.50 -7.66
N VAL A 44 16.96 -7.80 -6.86
CA VAL A 44 17.69 -6.61 -7.34
C VAL A 44 19.13 -7.03 -7.68
N GLY A 45 19.52 -6.91 -8.95
CA GLY A 45 20.88 -7.23 -9.40
C GLY A 45 21.17 -8.73 -9.37
N LYS A 46 22.20 -9.15 -8.60
CA LYS A 46 22.62 -10.56 -8.48
C LYS A 46 22.09 -11.24 -7.21
N GLU A 47 21.04 -10.69 -6.59
CA GLU A 47 20.40 -11.32 -5.43
C GLU A 47 19.90 -12.73 -5.78
N THR A 48 20.11 -13.66 -4.86
CA THR A 48 19.44 -14.96 -4.93
C THR A 48 17.98 -14.81 -4.49
N LYS A 49 17.10 -15.70 -4.96
CA LYS A 49 15.69 -15.71 -4.53
C LYS A 49 15.52 -15.77 -3.01
N GLU A 50 16.42 -16.48 -2.33
CA GLU A 50 16.42 -16.59 -0.86
C GLU A 50 16.84 -15.28 -0.18
N ALA A 51 17.87 -14.60 -0.69
CA ALA A 51 18.25 -13.28 -0.20
C ALA A 51 17.14 -12.24 -0.41
N THR A 52 16.47 -12.26 -1.58
CA THR A 52 15.33 -11.41 -1.87
C THR A 52 14.15 -11.67 -0.91
N ARG A 53 13.85 -12.94 -0.60
CA ARG A 53 12.80 -13.29 0.39
C ARG A 53 13.16 -12.87 1.82
N ARG A 54 14.43 -12.80 2.18
CA ARG A 54 14.87 -12.46 3.55
C ARG A 54 14.77 -10.96 3.87
N ARG A 55 14.81 -10.08 2.87
CA ARG A 55 14.79 -8.62 3.05
C ARG A 55 13.39 -7.99 2.99
N VAL A 56 12.38 -8.75 2.57
CA VAL A 56 10.98 -8.31 2.42
C VAL A 56 10.18 -8.81 3.60
#